data_AF-A0A2M7XP45-F1
#
_entry.id   AF-A0A2M7XP45-F1
#
_cell.length_a   1.000
_cell.length_b   1.000
_cell.length_c   1.000
_cell.angle_alpha   90.00
_cell.angle_beta   90.00
_cell.angle_gamma   90.00
#
_symmetry.space_group_name_H-M   'P 1'
#
loop_
_entity.id
_entity.type
_entity.pdbx_description
1 polymer ?
#
loop_
_entity_poly.entity_id
_entity_poly.type
_entity_poly.pdbx_seq_one_letter_code
_entity_poly.pdbx_strand_id
1 'polypeptide(L)'
;MKKSNIFVFSLFLLVTLFSPIPSQAILGNFLNFRSELKNEKINTKIETKSEVKLERRNQKLETKRTRAQAILKRLRQGIISRYKNTLKLKAKIEARLAKGNNTQAKAKFATFSDVKYKTDLAAFDAKTSLILTSDTPLKLTPELKVLAKSLQSDIKTMRQVLADTLRLIIKAR
;
A
#
# COMPACT_ATOMS: atom_id res chain seq x y z
N MET A 1 81.02 -64.48 -14.12
CA MET A 1 80.33 -65.70 -14.61
C MET A 1 79.40 -66.23 -13.52
N LYS A 2 78.07 -66.15 -13.72
CA LYS A 2 77.08 -67.23 -13.44
C LYS A 2 75.66 -66.67 -13.53
N LYS A 3 74.83 -67.44 -14.23
CA LYS A 3 73.41 -67.30 -14.52
C LYS A 3 72.55 -67.31 -13.23
N SER A 4 71.42 -66.61 -13.24
CA SER A 4 70.09 -67.26 -13.19
C SER A 4 68.96 -66.24 -13.41
N ASN A 5 68.23 -66.41 -14.51
CA ASN A 5 66.80 -66.08 -14.57
C ASN A 5 66.05 -66.92 -13.54
N ILE A 6 64.93 -66.43 -13.02
CA ILE A 6 63.64 -67.14 -12.88
C ILE A 6 62.65 -66.24 -12.10
N PHE A 7 61.54 -65.92 -12.77
CA PHE A 7 60.18 -65.69 -12.25
C PHE A 7 59.99 -64.86 -10.97
N VAL A 8 59.38 -63.67 -11.09
CA VAL A 8 58.05 -63.37 -10.53
C VAL A 8 57.38 -62.29 -11.40
N PHE A 9 56.91 -62.66 -12.58
CA PHE A 9 55.96 -61.86 -13.37
C PHE A 9 54.58 -62.52 -13.21
N SER A 10 54.00 -62.47 -12.00
CA SER A 10 52.71 -63.12 -11.72
C SER A 10 52.08 -62.62 -10.42
N LEU A 11 51.79 -61.32 -10.33
CA LEU A 11 50.78 -60.83 -9.38
C LEU A 11 50.19 -59.47 -9.79
N PHE A 12 49.85 -59.31 -11.07
CA PHE A 12 49.14 -58.10 -11.52
C PHE A 12 48.00 -58.39 -12.51
N LEU A 13 47.57 -59.65 -12.63
CA LEU A 13 46.56 -60.04 -13.62
C LEU A 13 45.61 -61.12 -13.11
N LEU A 14 45.16 -61.00 -11.85
CA LEU A 14 44.13 -61.91 -11.31
C LEU A 14 43.24 -61.28 -10.23
N VAL A 15 42.85 -60.00 -10.38
CA VAL A 15 41.80 -59.36 -9.54
C VAL A 15 40.82 -58.54 -10.40
N THR A 16 40.48 -59.01 -11.59
CA THR A 16 39.46 -58.36 -12.44
C THR A 16 38.33 -59.28 -12.90
N LEU A 17 38.18 -60.48 -12.34
CA LEU A 17 37.12 -61.41 -12.74
C LEU A 17 36.15 -61.87 -11.63
N PHE A 18 36.25 -61.32 -10.42
CA PHE A 18 35.27 -61.59 -9.35
C PHE A 18 34.92 -60.34 -8.54
N SER A 19 34.49 -59.29 -9.23
CA SER A 19 33.67 -58.24 -8.62
C SER A 19 32.24 -58.50 -9.05
N PRO A 20 31.26 -58.62 -8.13
CA PRO A 20 29.87 -58.68 -8.55
C PRO A 20 29.57 -57.39 -9.32
N ILE A 21 29.11 -57.55 -10.56
CA ILE A 21 28.48 -56.48 -11.33
C ILE A 21 27.52 -55.78 -10.36
N PRO A 22 27.60 -54.45 -10.16
CA PRO A 22 26.65 -53.77 -9.29
C PRO A 22 25.26 -54.14 -9.80
N SER A 23 24.50 -54.84 -8.96
CA SER A 23 23.20 -55.36 -9.33
C SER A 23 22.36 -54.22 -9.89
N GLN A 24 21.57 -54.47 -10.94
CA GLN A 24 20.74 -53.44 -11.58
C GLN A 24 19.87 -52.67 -10.56
N ALA A 25 19.57 -53.28 -9.41
CA ALA A 25 18.94 -52.64 -8.25
C ALA A 25 19.77 -51.52 -7.59
N ILE A 26 21.09 -51.67 -7.44
CA ILE A 26 21.97 -50.63 -6.86
C ILE A 26 22.09 -49.44 -7.81
N LEU A 27 22.25 -49.70 -9.11
CA LEU A 27 22.27 -48.66 -10.14
C LEU A 27 20.92 -47.93 -10.27
N GLY A 28 19.81 -48.67 -10.22
CA GLY A 28 18.46 -48.10 -10.19
C GLY A 28 18.23 -47.21 -8.96
N ASN A 29 18.63 -47.68 -7.77
CA ASN A 29 18.51 -46.91 -6.52
C ASN A 29 19.40 -45.66 -6.52
N PHE A 30 20.61 -45.71 -7.07
CA PHE A 30 21.46 -44.52 -7.21
C PHE A 30 20.92 -43.49 -8.21
N LEU A 31 20.32 -43.94 -9.32
CA LEU A 31 19.68 -43.05 -10.29
C LEU A 31 18.43 -42.40 -9.70
N ASN A 32 17.61 -43.16 -8.96
CA ASN A 32 16.45 -42.65 -8.25
C ASN A 32 16.86 -41.63 -7.17
N PHE A 33 17.85 -41.94 -6.34
CA PHE A 33 18.39 -41.01 -5.33
C PHE A 33 18.95 -39.72 -5.94
N ARG A 34 19.66 -39.81 -7.06
CA ARG A 34 20.17 -38.63 -7.78
C ARG A 34 19.04 -37.81 -8.39
N SER A 35 17.95 -38.44 -8.82
CA SER A 35 16.77 -37.75 -9.33
C SER A 35 16.00 -37.03 -8.20
N GLU A 36 15.87 -37.66 -7.04
CA GLU A 36 15.26 -37.07 -5.83
C GLU A 36 16.07 -35.86 -5.35
N LEU A 37 17.39 -35.97 -5.23
CA LEU A 37 18.27 -34.86 -4.88
C LEU A 37 18.19 -33.69 -5.88
N LYS A 38 18.03 -33.97 -7.18
CA LYS A 38 17.83 -32.92 -8.19
C LYS A 38 16.48 -32.26 -8.02
N ASN A 39 15.42 -33.02 -7.78
CA ASN A 39 14.07 -32.51 -7.57
C ASN A 39 13.99 -31.68 -6.28
N GLU A 40 14.62 -32.12 -5.19
CA GLU A 40 14.73 -31.38 -3.94
C GLU A 40 15.49 -30.05 -4.11
N LYS A 41 16.62 -30.05 -4.84
CA LYS A 41 17.34 -28.82 -5.21
C LYS A 41 16.52 -27.88 -6.10
N ILE A 42 15.69 -28.43 -6.99
CA ILE A 42 14.78 -27.63 -7.82
C ILE A 42 13.67 -27.03 -6.95
N ASN A 43 13.07 -27.81 -6.06
CA ASN A 43 11.98 -27.38 -5.18
C ASN A 43 12.45 -26.29 -4.21
N THR A 44 13.57 -26.49 -3.52
CA THR A 44 14.19 -25.46 -2.66
C THR A 44 14.53 -24.17 -3.43
N LYS A 45 14.98 -24.28 -4.70
CA LYS A 45 15.21 -23.12 -5.57
C LYS A 45 13.92 -22.43 -6.00
N ILE A 46 12.81 -23.16 -6.14
CA ILE A 46 11.48 -22.61 -6.44
C ILE A 46 10.93 -21.89 -5.21
N GLU A 47 11.02 -22.51 -4.04
CA GLU A 47 10.59 -21.97 -2.75
C GLU A 47 11.33 -20.66 -2.44
N THR A 48 12.67 -20.67 -2.48
CA THR A 48 13.48 -19.45 -2.28
C THR A 48 13.15 -18.35 -3.29
N LYS A 49 12.93 -18.68 -4.57
CA LYS A 49 12.47 -17.70 -5.57
C LYS A 49 11.08 -17.14 -5.24
N SER A 50 10.19 -17.97 -4.71
CA SER A 50 8.83 -17.59 -4.35
C SER A 50 8.80 -16.68 -3.12
N GLU A 51 9.62 -16.96 -2.11
CA GLU A 51 9.82 -16.16 -0.91
C GLU A 51 10.42 -14.79 -1.25
N VAL A 52 11.50 -14.76 -2.03
CA VAL A 52 12.12 -13.51 -2.50
C VAL A 52 11.14 -12.67 -3.32
N LYS A 53 10.29 -13.31 -4.13
CA LYS A 53 9.25 -12.62 -4.90
C LYS A 53 8.16 -12.04 -3.99
N LEU A 54 7.77 -12.76 -2.95
CA LEU A 54 6.80 -12.31 -1.95
C LEU A 54 7.35 -11.14 -1.14
N GLU A 55 8.60 -11.23 -0.67
CA GLU A 55 9.27 -10.17 0.07
C GLU A 55 9.38 -8.88 -0.75
N ARG A 56 9.82 -8.97 -2.02
CA ARG A 56 9.84 -7.83 -2.95
C ARG A 56 8.46 -7.23 -3.17
N ARG A 57 7.40 -8.05 -3.18
CA ARG A 57 6.02 -7.57 -3.31
C ARG A 57 5.59 -6.81 -2.05
N ASN A 58 5.91 -7.33 -0.87
CA ASN A 58 5.60 -6.71 0.42
C ASN A 58 6.35 -5.39 0.60
N GLN A 59 7.65 -5.32 0.30
CA GLN A 59 8.43 -4.08 0.32
C GLN A 59 7.86 -3.01 -0.63
N LYS A 60 7.44 -3.41 -1.84
CA LYS A 60 6.77 -2.51 -2.80
C LYS A 60 5.42 -2.02 -2.27
N LEU A 61 4.65 -2.88 -1.60
CA LEU A 61 3.37 -2.53 -1.01
C LEU A 61 3.53 -1.54 0.15
N GLU A 62 4.48 -1.80 1.06
CA GLU A 62 4.87 -0.90 2.15
C GLU A 62 5.27 0.48 1.61
N THR A 63 6.17 0.53 0.63
CA THR A 63 6.59 1.80 0.00
C THR A 63 5.40 2.57 -0.57
N LYS A 64 4.43 1.87 -1.18
CA LYS A 64 3.20 2.49 -1.70
C LYS A 64 2.31 3.00 -0.56
N ARG A 65 2.18 2.26 0.54
CA ARG A 65 1.42 2.66 1.74
C ARG A 65 2.01 3.91 2.38
N THR A 66 3.33 3.97 2.58
CA THR A 66 4.00 5.17 3.13
C THR A 66 3.78 6.40 2.24
N ARG A 67 3.92 6.25 0.92
CA ARG A 67 3.65 7.33 -0.04
C ARG A 67 2.19 7.77 -0.01
N ALA A 68 1.26 6.82 0.02
CA ALA A 68 -0.16 7.10 0.15
C ALA A 68 -0.43 7.88 1.44
N GLN A 69 0.06 7.43 2.58
CA GLN A 69 -0.10 8.09 3.87
C GLN A 69 0.37 9.55 3.84
N ALA A 70 1.54 9.83 3.25
CA ALA A 70 2.05 11.19 3.12
C ALA A 70 1.12 12.08 2.26
N ILE A 71 0.64 11.57 1.14
CA ILE A 71 -0.29 12.28 0.25
C ILE A 71 -1.62 12.54 0.96
N LEU A 72 -2.19 11.52 1.60
CA LEU A 72 -3.46 11.61 2.32
C LEU A 72 -3.38 12.59 3.48
N LYS A 73 -2.27 12.58 4.24
CA LYS A 73 -2.02 13.54 5.32
C LYS A 73 -2.02 14.97 4.80
N ARG A 74 -1.31 15.26 3.71
CA ARG A 74 -1.26 16.60 3.09
C ARG A 74 -2.64 17.04 2.58
N LEU A 75 -3.36 16.14 1.90
CA LEU A 75 -4.70 16.43 1.39
C LEU A 75 -5.67 16.77 2.53
N ARG A 76 -5.70 15.94 3.57
CA ARG A 76 -6.52 16.14 4.76
C ARG A 76 -6.19 17.46 5.46
N GLN A 77 -4.91 17.76 5.65
CA GLN A 77 -4.46 19.03 6.23
C GLN A 77 -4.94 20.23 5.42
N GLY A 78 -4.83 20.17 4.10
CA GLY A 78 -5.31 21.23 3.20
C GLY A 78 -6.81 21.49 3.32
N ILE A 79 -7.62 20.43 3.35
CA ILE A 79 -9.08 20.51 3.52
C ILE A 79 -9.42 21.13 4.90
N ILE A 80 -8.83 20.61 5.98
CA ILE A 80 -9.08 21.10 7.34
C ILE A 80 -8.67 22.57 7.50
N SER A 81 -7.53 22.97 6.95
CA SER A 81 -7.06 24.35 7.02
C SER A 81 -8.04 25.32 6.35
N ARG A 82 -8.52 24.96 5.14
CA ARG A 82 -9.52 25.77 4.42
C ARG A 82 -10.85 25.85 5.18
N TYR A 83 -11.27 24.78 5.80
CA TYR A 83 -12.47 24.74 6.65
C TYR A 83 -12.31 25.62 7.90
N LYS A 84 -11.21 25.49 8.64
CA LYS A 84 -10.90 26.35 9.81
C LYS A 84 -10.92 27.84 9.44
N ASN A 85 -10.36 28.20 8.29
CA ASN A 85 -10.41 29.59 7.81
C ASN A 85 -11.84 30.06 7.49
N THR A 86 -12.69 29.15 6.99
CA THR A 86 -14.11 29.43 6.75
C THR A 86 -14.86 29.66 8.07
N LEU A 87 -14.57 28.88 9.12
CA LEU A 87 -15.13 29.11 10.45
C LEU A 87 -14.66 30.44 11.08
N LYS A 88 -13.37 30.80 10.90
CA LYS A 88 -12.89 32.12 11.33
C LYS A 88 -13.63 33.26 10.64
N LEU A 89 -13.92 33.12 9.34
CA LEU A 89 -14.72 34.10 8.60
C LEU A 89 -16.17 34.14 9.11
N LYS A 90 -16.78 32.97 9.37
CA LYS A 90 -18.12 32.86 9.95
C LYS A 90 -18.21 33.66 11.25
N ALA A 91 -17.30 33.44 12.19
CA ALA A 91 -17.28 34.13 13.48
C ALA A 91 -17.15 35.67 13.33
N LYS A 92 -16.33 36.14 12.38
CA LYS A 92 -16.21 37.58 12.10
C LYS A 92 -17.51 38.19 11.55
N ILE A 93 -18.23 37.45 10.71
CA ILE A 93 -19.51 37.90 10.14
C ILE A 93 -20.60 37.89 11.21
N GLU A 94 -20.64 36.85 12.05
CA GLU A 94 -21.54 36.73 13.19
C GLU A 94 -21.41 37.93 14.15
N ALA A 95 -20.18 38.29 14.52
CA ALA A 95 -19.91 39.46 15.35
C ALA A 95 -20.36 40.79 14.71
N ARG A 96 -20.38 40.88 13.36
CA ARG A 96 -20.91 42.06 12.66
C ARG A 96 -22.43 42.06 12.63
N LEU A 97 -23.06 40.91 12.42
CA LEU A 97 -24.52 40.76 12.46
C LEU A 97 -25.09 41.05 13.84
N ALA A 98 -24.36 40.75 14.92
CA ALA A 98 -24.77 41.09 16.28
C ALA A 98 -24.90 42.61 16.51
N LYS A 99 -24.13 43.43 15.77
CA LYS A 99 -24.14 44.90 15.90
C LYS A 99 -25.15 45.59 14.98
N GLY A 100 -25.70 44.87 14.00
CA GLY A 100 -26.55 45.45 12.95
C GLY A 100 -27.95 44.83 12.93
N ASN A 101 -28.94 45.59 12.49
CA ASN A 101 -30.32 45.11 12.40
C ASN A 101 -30.73 44.71 10.98
N ASN A 102 -29.83 44.03 10.25
CA ASN A 102 -30.10 43.58 8.88
C ASN A 102 -30.73 42.19 8.84
N THR A 103 -32.05 42.14 8.73
CA THR A 103 -32.85 40.91 8.69
C THR A 103 -32.50 40.00 7.51
N GLN A 104 -32.25 40.57 6.33
CA GLN A 104 -31.89 39.79 5.13
C GLN A 104 -30.53 39.09 5.29
N ALA A 105 -29.55 39.79 5.85
CA ALA A 105 -28.24 39.21 6.11
C ALA A 105 -28.30 38.12 7.19
N LYS A 106 -29.11 38.31 8.26
CA LYS A 106 -29.35 37.27 9.27
C LYS A 106 -30.00 36.03 8.67
N ALA A 107 -31.01 36.19 7.81
CA ALA A 107 -31.67 35.09 7.12
C ALA A 107 -30.70 34.33 6.20
N LYS A 108 -29.87 35.04 5.42
CA LYS A 108 -28.85 34.39 4.58
C LYS A 108 -27.80 33.65 5.43
N PHE A 109 -27.34 34.24 6.52
CA PHE A 109 -26.38 33.62 7.42
C PHE A 109 -26.92 32.33 8.05
N ALA A 110 -28.22 32.27 8.36
CA ALA A 110 -28.87 31.07 8.90
C ALA A 110 -28.84 29.86 7.94
N THR A 111 -28.65 30.09 6.63
CA THR A 111 -28.47 29.00 5.65
C THR A 111 -27.09 28.34 5.71
N PHE A 112 -26.15 28.91 6.49
CA PHE A 112 -24.85 28.29 6.70
C PHE A 112 -25.01 26.97 7.47
N SER A 113 -24.56 25.87 6.87
CA SER A 113 -24.54 24.55 7.50
C SER A 113 -23.21 23.86 7.24
N ASP A 114 -22.66 23.24 8.28
CA ASP A 114 -21.45 22.41 8.21
C ASP A 114 -21.73 20.92 8.40
N VAL A 115 -23.01 20.52 8.49
CA VAL A 115 -23.43 19.14 8.78
C VAL A 115 -22.91 18.18 7.72
N LYS A 116 -23.23 18.45 6.44
CA LYS A 116 -22.77 17.62 5.32
C LYS A 116 -21.25 17.53 5.25
N TYR A 117 -20.55 18.64 5.44
CA TYR A 117 -19.08 18.67 5.46
C TYR A 117 -18.51 17.73 6.55
N LYS A 118 -19.08 17.75 7.76
CA LYS A 118 -18.63 16.88 8.87
C LYS A 118 -18.87 15.41 8.55
N THR A 119 -20.02 15.06 7.98
CA THR A 119 -20.34 13.70 7.55
C THR A 119 -19.38 13.22 6.47
N ASP A 120 -19.15 14.03 5.42
CA ASP A 120 -18.24 13.70 4.34
C ASP A 120 -16.78 13.59 4.84
N LEU A 121 -16.41 14.36 5.87
CA LEU A 121 -15.07 14.32 6.45
C LEU A 121 -14.84 13.02 7.24
N ALA A 122 -15.84 12.57 7.99
CA ALA A 122 -15.80 11.29 8.68
C ALA A 122 -15.70 10.12 7.68
N ALA A 123 -16.48 10.18 6.59
CA ALA A 123 -16.41 9.19 5.51
C ALA A 123 -15.03 9.20 4.81
N PHE A 124 -14.46 10.39 4.56
CA PHE A 124 -13.12 10.54 4.02
C PHE A 124 -12.07 9.91 4.94
N ASP A 125 -12.11 10.23 6.24
CA ASP A 125 -11.17 9.68 7.23
C ASP A 125 -11.28 8.14 7.31
N ALA A 126 -12.49 7.58 7.34
CA ALA A 126 -12.71 6.14 7.31
C ALA A 126 -12.12 5.50 6.04
N LYS A 127 -12.33 6.10 4.86
CA LYS A 127 -11.79 5.59 3.59
C LYS A 127 -10.27 5.68 3.54
N THR A 128 -9.67 6.72 4.13
CA THR A 128 -8.21 6.81 4.23
C THR A 128 -7.62 5.69 5.07
N SER A 129 -8.25 5.34 6.20
CA SER A 129 -7.82 4.21 7.03
C SER A 129 -7.87 2.90 6.26
N LEU A 130 -8.93 2.65 5.47
CA LEU A 130 -9.04 1.47 4.61
C LEU A 130 -7.95 1.40 3.53
N ILE A 131 -7.56 2.54 2.94
CA ILE A 131 -6.48 2.57 1.94
C ILE A 131 -5.14 2.16 2.55
N LEU A 132 -4.89 2.54 3.80
CA LEU A 132 -3.62 2.25 4.47
C LEU A 132 -3.50 0.77 4.85
N THR A 133 -4.60 0.08 5.11
CA THR A 133 -4.62 -1.34 5.48
C THR A 133 -4.91 -2.29 4.33
N SER A 134 -5.43 -1.80 3.19
CA SER A 134 -5.78 -2.64 2.04
C SER A 134 -4.57 -3.19 1.29
N ASP A 135 -4.71 -4.39 0.73
CA ASP A 135 -3.78 -4.98 -0.23
C ASP A 135 -4.01 -4.48 -1.66
N THR A 136 -5.14 -3.81 -1.91
CA THR A 136 -5.52 -3.24 -3.21
C THR A 136 -5.91 -1.75 -3.11
N PRO A 137 -5.01 -0.89 -2.58
CA PRO A 137 -5.33 0.51 -2.28
C PRO A 137 -5.78 1.31 -3.52
N LEU A 138 -5.31 0.93 -4.71
CA LEU A 138 -5.67 1.59 -5.98
C LEU A 138 -7.19 1.55 -6.26
N LYS A 139 -7.89 0.48 -5.87
CA LYS A 139 -9.34 0.37 -6.08
C LYS A 139 -10.15 1.38 -5.26
N LEU A 140 -9.61 1.81 -4.13
CA LEU A 140 -10.25 2.73 -3.19
C LEU A 140 -9.96 4.21 -3.53
N THR A 141 -8.98 4.48 -4.41
CA THR A 141 -8.59 5.84 -4.78
C THR A 141 -9.65 6.67 -5.53
N PRO A 142 -10.49 6.11 -6.43
CA PRO A 142 -11.51 6.90 -7.12
C PRO A 142 -12.57 7.42 -6.15
N GLU A 143 -13.06 6.58 -5.25
CA GLU A 143 -14.03 6.97 -4.22
C GLU A 143 -13.47 8.06 -3.30
N LEU A 144 -12.21 7.93 -2.89
CA LEU A 144 -11.55 8.95 -2.09
C LEU A 144 -11.46 10.30 -2.83
N LYS A 145 -11.18 10.28 -4.15
CA LYS A 145 -11.18 11.50 -4.97
C LYS A 145 -12.56 12.16 -5.00
N VAL A 146 -13.63 11.37 -5.07
CA VAL A 146 -15.00 11.87 -5.02
C VAL A 146 -15.28 12.55 -3.67
N LEU A 147 -14.94 11.90 -2.56
CA LEU A 147 -15.09 12.47 -1.21
C LEU A 147 -14.29 13.77 -1.05
N ALA A 148 -13.04 13.79 -1.51
CA ALA A 148 -12.21 14.99 -1.46
C ALA A 148 -12.80 16.16 -2.26
N LYS A 149 -13.35 15.89 -3.44
CA LYS A 149 -14.05 16.90 -4.26
C LYS A 149 -15.32 17.38 -3.57
N SER A 150 -16.09 16.49 -2.96
CA SER A 150 -17.29 16.84 -2.18
C SER A 150 -16.95 17.81 -1.06
N LEU A 151 -15.93 17.49 -0.25
CA LEU A 151 -15.45 18.35 0.85
C LEU A 151 -15.01 19.74 0.37
N GLN A 152 -14.31 19.81 -0.76
CA GLN A 152 -13.90 21.09 -1.35
C GLN A 152 -15.10 21.90 -1.85
N SER A 153 -16.10 21.24 -2.44
CA SER A 153 -17.34 21.85 -2.89
C SER A 153 -18.13 22.41 -1.70
N ASP A 154 -18.26 21.65 -0.62
CA ASP A 154 -18.96 22.08 0.59
C ASP A 154 -18.31 23.33 1.20
N ILE A 155 -16.97 23.36 1.28
CA ILE A 155 -16.24 24.56 1.72
C ILE A 155 -16.53 25.76 0.81
N LYS A 156 -16.57 25.55 -0.51
CA LYS A 156 -16.89 26.62 -1.47
C LYS A 156 -18.30 27.15 -1.24
N THR A 157 -19.29 26.27 -1.08
CA THR A 157 -20.68 26.64 -0.81
C THR A 157 -20.80 27.40 0.51
N MET A 158 -20.19 26.92 1.59
CA MET A 158 -20.14 27.61 2.88
C MET A 158 -19.54 29.02 2.75
N ARG A 159 -18.43 29.17 2.03
CA ARG A 159 -17.81 30.48 1.77
C ARG A 159 -18.69 31.41 0.93
N GLN A 160 -19.43 30.87 -0.03
CA GLN A 160 -20.36 31.66 -0.83
C GLN A 160 -21.48 32.24 0.05
N VAL A 161 -22.07 31.43 0.93
CA VAL A 161 -23.07 31.90 1.91
C VAL A 161 -22.51 33.04 2.76
N LEU A 162 -21.28 32.89 3.26
CA LEU A 162 -20.61 33.94 4.03
C LEU A 162 -20.34 35.21 3.20
N ALA A 163 -19.91 35.07 1.95
CA ALA A 163 -19.67 36.21 1.06
C ALA A 163 -20.97 36.97 0.75
N ASP A 164 -22.05 36.26 0.44
CA ASP A 164 -23.36 36.87 0.16
C ASP A 164 -23.92 37.56 1.42
N THR A 165 -23.76 36.92 2.58
CA THR A 165 -24.10 37.53 3.87
C THR A 165 -23.34 38.85 4.07
N LEU A 166 -22.03 38.85 3.81
CA LEU A 166 -21.20 40.05 3.98
C LEU A 166 -21.61 41.16 3.01
N ARG A 167 -21.95 40.84 1.75
CA ARG A 167 -22.46 41.81 0.77
C ARG A 167 -23.75 42.47 1.26
N LEU A 168 -24.67 41.70 1.82
CA LEU A 168 -25.92 42.23 2.38
C LEU A 168 -25.63 43.16 3.58
N ILE A 169 -24.70 42.80 4.46
CA ILE A 169 -24.27 43.65 5.58
C ILE A 169 -23.73 44.99 5.07
N ILE A 170 -22.89 44.98 4.03
CA ILE A 170 -22.29 46.19 3.46
C ILE A 170 -23.35 47.07 2.79
N LYS A 171 -24.29 46.48 2.04
CA LYS A 171 -25.34 47.23 1.32
C LYS A 171 -26.33 47.93 2.26
N ALA A 172 -26.47 47.45 3.49
CA ALA A 172 -27.39 48.03 4.47
C ALA A 172 -26.75 49.07 5.40
N ARG A 173 -25.47 49.39 5.18
CA ARG A 173 -24.84 50.60 5.75
C ARG A 173 -25.06 51.77 4.82
#